data_AF-A0ABD1J836-F1
#
_entry.id   AF-A0ABD1J836-F1
#
_cell.length_a   1.000
_cell.length_b   1.000
_cell.length_c   1.000
_cell.angle_alpha   90.00
_cell.angle_beta   90.00
_cell.angle_gamma   90.00
#
_symmetry.space_group_name_H-M   'P 1'
#
loop_
_entity.id
_entity.type
_entity.pdbx_description
1 polymer ?
#
loop_
_entity_poly.entity_id
_entity_poly.type
_entity_poly.pdbx_seq_one_letter_code
_entity_poly.pdbx_strand_id
1 'polypeptide(L)'
;MKVLTLLLIQIITSLAEKQDLSGKMFTFPEESDTAHVILLPDQSKSLTAVTVCLRFFSDLARAQSLFSFATPESPNGFLLYKQANGVYEVDQHDKFVLFRALGETPNHWNSVCASWNSQNGIAQVWVNGKYSTRKGISKGRDISGAPSIILGQEQDSYGGKFDKAQSFVGMLTDIHMWDSVLPQSEIALYMNRIPQKTGGNVINWKALDFTMKGYVIVEDQ
;
A
#
# COMPACT_ATOMS: atom_id res chain seq x y z
N MET A 1 -23.85 -11.94 -58.35
CA MET A 1 -24.08 -12.11 -56.91
C MET A 1 -22.73 -12.26 -56.21
N LYS A 2 -22.26 -11.24 -55.48
CA LYS A 2 -21.12 -11.36 -54.57
C LYS A 2 -21.67 -11.26 -53.15
N VAL A 3 -21.65 -12.36 -52.43
CA VAL A 3 -22.05 -12.41 -51.02
C VAL A 3 -20.88 -11.84 -50.22
N LEU A 4 -21.08 -10.68 -49.60
CA LEU A 4 -20.10 -10.05 -48.72
C LEU A 4 -20.29 -10.62 -47.31
N THR A 5 -19.40 -11.51 -46.90
CA THR A 5 -19.42 -12.11 -45.56
C THR A 5 -18.89 -11.10 -44.55
N LEU A 6 -19.75 -10.60 -43.65
CA LEU A 6 -19.35 -9.76 -42.52
C LEU A 6 -18.69 -10.65 -41.45
N LEU A 7 -17.41 -10.43 -41.17
CA LEU A 7 -16.72 -11.06 -40.04
C LEU A 7 -16.98 -10.22 -38.78
N LEU A 8 -17.81 -10.70 -37.85
CA LEU A 8 -17.95 -10.08 -36.53
C LEU A 8 -16.74 -10.46 -35.67
N ILE A 9 -15.88 -9.50 -35.37
CA ILE A 9 -14.82 -9.64 -34.37
C ILE A 9 -15.46 -9.39 -33.01
N GLN A 10 -15.74 -10.46 -32.25
CA GLN A 10 -16.10 -10.34 -30.85
C GLN A 10 -14.85 -9.97 -30.04
N ILE A 11 -14.75 -8.69 -29.66
CA ILE A 11 -13.77 -8.24 -28.69
C ILE A 11 -14.24 -8.74 -27.32
N ILE A 12 -13.68 -9.85 -26.85
CA ILE A 12 -13.86 -10.30 -25.47
C ILE A 12 -13.02 -9.36 -24.60
N THR A 13 -13.67 -8.36 -24.02
CA THR A 13 -13.06 -7.57 -22.93
C THR A 13 -13.04 -8.46 -21.69
N SER A 14 -11.90 -9.11 -21.41
CA SER A 14 -11.70 -9.75 -20.11
C SER A 14 -11.59 -8.64 -19.06
N LEU A 15 -12.65 -8.44 -18.27
CA LEU A 15 -12.51 -7.71 -17.01
C LEU A 15 -11.58 -8.55 -16.13
N ALA A 16 -10.49 -7.96 -15.63
CA ALA A 16 -9.64 -8.63 -14.66
C ALA A 16 -10.50 -8.97 -13.44
N GLU A 17 -10.58 -10.25 -13.10
CA GLU A 17 -11.34 -10.70 -11.94
C GLU A 17 -10.50 -10.47 -10.68
N LYS A 18 -11.10 -9.81 -9.69
CA LYS A 18 -10.47 -9.60 -8.38
C LYS A 18 -10.15 -10.94 -7.73
N GLN A 19 -8.98 -11.03 -7.12
CA GLN A 19 -8.49 -12.24 -6.50
C GLN A 19 -8.60 -12.16 -4.99
N ASP A 20 -9.08 -13.22 -4.34
CA ASP A 20 -8.96 -13.39 -2.90
C ASP A 20 -7.56 -13.94 -2.57
N LEU A 21 -6.74 -13.11 -1.95
CA LEU A 21 -5.38 -13.47 -1.53
C LEU A 21 -5.31 -13.89 -0.06
N SER A 22 -6.43 -14.24 0.58
CA SER A 22 -6.44 -14.80 1.92
C SER A 22 -5.50 -16.01 2.04
N GLY A 23 -4.57 -15.97 2.99
CA GLY A 23 -3.56 -17.02 3.18
C GLY A 23 -2.39 -16.98 2.18
N LYS A 24 -2.31 -15.94 1.34
CA LYS A 24 -1.23 -15.72 0.38
C LYS A 24 -0.39 -14.50 0.73
N MET A 25 0.77 -14.38 0.10
CA MET A 25 1.69 -13.25 0.22
C MET A 25 2.32 -12.91 -1.14
N PHE A 26 2.73 -11.65 -1.27
CA PHE A 26 3.69 -11.23 -2.28
C PHE A 26 5.10 -11.40 -1.74
N THR A 27 5.98 -12.04 -2.51
CA THR A 27 7.40 -12.18 -2.19
C THR A 27 8.24 -11.39 -3.18
N PHE A 28 9.10 -10.52 -2.66
CA PHE A 28 10.10 -9.71 -3.36
C PHE A 28 11.48 -10.30 -3.01
N PRO A 29 12.00 -11.25 -3.81
CA PRO A 29 13.09 -12.12 -3.36
C PRO A 29 14.47 -11.45 -3.38
N GLU A 30 14.61 -10.34 -4.08
CA GLU A 30 15.89 -9.66 -4.27
C GLU A 30 15.74 -8.15 -4.32
N GLU A 31 16.83 -7.44 -3.98
CA GLU A 31 16.92 -6.01 -4.15
C GLU A 31 16.94 -5.65 -5.65
N SER A 32 15.97 -4.85 -6.07
CA SER A 32 15.85 -4.37 -7.46
C SER A 32 15.12 -3.02 -7.49
N ASP A 33 15.23 -2.32 -8.61
CA ASP A 33 14.42 -1.15 -8.99
C ASP A 33 13.38 -1.52 -10.07
N THR A 34 13.08 -2.81 -10.25
CA THR A 34 12.14 -3.29 -11.28
C THR A 34 11.02 -4.15 -10.74
N ALA A 35 11.24 -4.93 -9.67
CA ALA A 35 10.21 -5.76 -9.05
C ALA A 35 9.21 -4.89 -8.28
N HIS A 36 7.95 -4.89 -8.71
CA HIS A 36 6.87 -4.16 -8.04
C HIS A 36 5.49 -4.73 -8.34
N VAL A 37 4.53 -4.42 -7.48
CA VAL A 37 3.11 -4.71 -7.68
C VAL A 37 2.34 -3.41 -7.79
N ILE A 38 1.56 -3.26 -8.85
CA ILE A 38 0.63 -2.16 -9.07
C ILE A 38 -0.74 -2.59 -8.52
N LEU A 39 -1.27 -1.86 -7.56
CA LEU A 39 -2.61 -2.09 -7.00
C LEU A 39 -3.64 -1.20 -7.71
N LEU A 40 -4.76 -1.79 -8.10
CA LEU A 40 -5.82 -1.10 -8.83
C LEU A 40 -7.02 -0.90 -7.89
N PRO A 41 -7.27 0.33 -7.38
CA PRO A 41 -8.37 0.58 -6.46
C PRO A 41 -9.71 0.65 -7.20
N ASP A 42 -10.78 0.32 -6.48
CA ASP A 42 -12.16 0.27 -7.02
C ASP A 42 -12.72 1.64 -7.41
N GLN A 43 -12.17 2.71 -6.84
CA GLN A 43 -12.64 4.07 -7.05
C GLN A 43 -11.47 5.03 -7.11
N SER A 44 -11.45 5.89 -8.13
CA SER A 44 -10.63 7.10 -8.13
C SER A 44 -11.47 8.26 -7.61
N LYS A 45 -11.29 8.62 -6.33
CA LYS A 45 -11.87 9.83 -5.76
C LYS A 45 -10.81 10.57 -4.95
N SER A 46 -11.02 11.88 -4.78
CA SER A 46 -10.21 12.66 -3.84
C SER A 46 -10.37 12.07 -2.43
N LEU A 47 -9.25 11.86 -1.74
CA LEU A 47 -9.23 11.28 -0.38
C LEU A 47 -8.93 12.38 0.64
N THR A 48 -9.86 12.58 1.56
CA THR A 48 -9.71 13.50 2.71
C THR A 48 -9.16 12.79 3.94
N ALA A 49 -9.09 11.47 3.92
CA ALA A 49 -8.53 10.64 4.97
C ALA A 49 -8.07 9.31 4.38
N VAL A 50 -7.08 8.71 5.02
CA VAL A 50 -6.57 7.37 4.68
C VAL A 50 -6.23 6.59 5.93
N THR A 51 -6.44 5.29 5.86
CA THR A 51 -5.76 4.30 6.72
C THR A 51 -5.21 3.22 5.81
N VAL A 52 -3.93 2.92 5.92
CA VAL A 52 -3.28 1.78 5.25
C VAL A 52 -2.83 0.81 6.34
N CYS A 53 -3.14 -0.47 6.16
CA CYS A 53 -2.65 -1.55 7.00
C CYS A 53 -2.04 -2.63 6.12
N LEU A 54 -0.88 -3.15 6.52
CA LEU A 54 -0.22 -4.27 5.85
C LEU A 54 0.59 -5.09 6.86
N ARG A 55 0.99 -6.30 6.48
CA ARG A 55 1.98 -7.09 7.21
C ARG A 55 3.19 -7.31 6.34
N PHE A 56 4.36 -7.17 6.94
CA PHE A 56 5.62 -7.36 6.26
C PHE A 56 6.55 -8.29 7.04
N PHE A 57 7.39 -9.01 6.31
CA PHE A 57 8.46 -9.82 6.83
C PHE A 57 9.72 -9.49 6.03
N SER A 58 10.75 -8.99 6.70
CA SER A 58 12.02 -8.59 6.10
C SER A 58 13.14 -8.78 7.14
N ASP A 59 14.35 -9.03 6.67
CA ASP A 59 15.58 -9.03 7.46
C ASP A 59 16.38 -7.74 7.31
N LEU A 60 15.98 -6.86 6.37
CA LEU A 60 16.75 -5.66 6.04
C LEU A 60 16.55 -4.56 7.08
N ALA A 61 17.67 -4.09 7.64
CA ALA A 61 17.69 -2.97 8.57
C ALA A 61 17.60 -1.60 7.87
N ARG A 62 17.92 -1.55 6.57
CA ARG A 62 17.95 -0.32 5.77
C ARG A 62 16.54 0.25 5.53
N ALA A 63 16.53 1.39 4.87
CA ALA A 63 15.33 2.08 4.48
C ALA A 63 14.61 1.33 3.33
N GLN A 64 13.29 1.21 3.42
CA GLN A 64 12.46 0.44 2.48
C GLN A 64 11.04 1.02 2.40
N SER A 65 10.50 1.11 1.17
CA SER A 65 9.09 1.42 0.93
C SER A 65 8.20 0.24 1.33
N LEU A 66 7.18 0.49 2.14
CA LEU A 66 6.17 -0.53 2.47
C LEU A 66 4.90 -0.36 1.62
N PHE A 67 4.52 0.89 1.35
CA PHE A 67 3.37 1.24 0.52
C PHE A 67 3.56 2.65 -0.06
N SER A 68 3.58 2.78 -1.39
CA SER A 68 3.73 4.06 -2.08
C SER A 68 2.48 4.41 -2.87
N PHE A 69 1.88 5.58 -2.60
CA PHE A 69 0.75 6.14 -3.33
C PHE A 69 1.20 7.47 -3.95
N ALA A 70 1.28 7.52 -5.27
CA ALA A 70 1.53 8.71 -6.05
C ALA A 70 0.26 9.24 -6.72
N THR A 71 0.23 10.55 -6.97
CA THR A 71 -0.71 11.22 -7.87
C THR A 71 0.07 11.96 -8.95
N PRO A 72 -0.58 12.44 -10.03
CA PRO A 72 0.11 13.29 -11.01
C PRO A 72 0.72 14.56 -10.41
N GLU A 73 0.24 15.00 -9.25
CA GLU A 73 0.73 16.20 -8.56
C GLU A 73 1.87 15.93 -7.58
N SER A 74 1.97 14.71 -7.05
CA SER A 74 2.86 14.39 -5.94
C SER A 74 3.30 12.93 -5.99
N PRO A 75 4.62 12.65 -6.14
CA PRO A 75 5.16 11.30 -5.99
C PRO A 75 4.84 10.70 -4.62
N ASN A 76 4.90 11.52 -3.57
CA ASN A 76 4.60 11.08 -2.19
C ASN A 76 3.22 11.58 -1.76
N GLY A 77 2.19 11.27 -2.56
CA GLY A 77 0.79 11.59 -2.25
C GLY A 77 0.36 11.01 -0.90
N PHE A 78 0.70 9.74 -0.68
CA PHE A 78 0.80 9.12 0.65
C PHE A 78 1.88 8.04 0.61
N LEU A 79 2.80 8.04 1.57
CA LEU A 79 3.86 7.03 1.65
C LEU A 79 3.87 6.46 3.07
N LEU A 80 3.94 5.13 3.18
CA LEU A 80 4.36 4.45 4.40
C LEU A 80 5.73 3.86 4.14
N TYR A 81 6.73 4.43 4.79
CA TYR A 81 8.13 4.11 4.57
C TYR A 81 8.79 3.70 5.89
N LYS A 82 9.67 2.70 5.82
CA LYS A 82 10.53 2.29 6.94
C LYS A 82 11.88 2.94 6.72
N GLN A 83 12.32 3.83 7.61
CA GLN A 83 13.65 4.45 7.53
C GLN A 83 14.74 3.55 8.12
N ALA A 84 14.42 2.88 9.23
CA ALA A 84 15.28 1.95 9.93
C ALA A 84 14.41 1.08 10.85
N ASN A 85 15.01 0.09 11.52
CA ASN A 85 14.28 -0.73 12.48
C ASN A 85 13.61 0.12 13.57
N GLY A 86 12.29 0.05 13.61
CA GLY A 86 11.45 0.81 14.53
C GLY A 86 11.37 2.33 14.31
N VAL A 87 11.75 2.78 13.12
CA VAL A 87 11.59 4.15 12.64
C VAL A 87 10.78 4.14 11.36
N TYR A 88 9.56 4.68 11.44
CA TYR A 88 8.61 4.75 10.35
C TYR A 88 8.41 6.20 9.93
N GLU A 89 8.11 6.38 8.67
CA GLU A 89 7.86 7.64 8.02
C GLU A 89 6.49 7.58 7.36
N VAL A 90 5.72 8.65 7.53
CA VAL A 90 4.47 8.86 6.80
C VAL A 90 4.58 10.16 6.04
N ASP A 91 4.38 10.07 4.73
CA ASP A 91 4.32 11.24 3.87
C ASP A 91 2.89 11.57 3.52
N GLN A 92 2.66 12.87 3.33
CA GLN A 92 1.51 13.36 2.62
C GLN A 92 1.90 14.62 1.85
N HIS A 93 1.77 14.53 0.53
CA HIS A 93 2.10 15.59 -0.41
C HIS A 93 3.54 16.10 -0.26
N ASP A 94 4.49 15.18 -0.43
CA ASP A 94 5.94 15.43 -0.46
C ASP A 94 6.50 16.07 0.82
N LYS A 95 5.74 15.96 1.92
CA LYS A 95 6.16 16.26 3.29
C LYS A 95 6.08 14.99 4.08
N PHE A 96 6.98 14.82 5.04
CA PHE A 96 6.99 13.65 5.91
C PHE A 96 7.02 13.97 7.40
N VAL A 97 6.57 13.01 8.21
CA VAL A 97 6.77 12.98 9.66
C VAL A 97 7.28 11.61 10.10
N LEU A 98 8.22 11.61 11.04
CA LEU A 98 8.88 10.39 11.53
C LEU A 98 8.30 9.90 12.86
N PHE A 99 7.97 8.62 12.95
CA PHE A 99 7.54 7.92 14.16
C PHE A 99 8.63 6.96 14.61
N ARG A 100 9.04 7.05 15.89
CA ARG A 100 10.19 6.32 16.43
C ARG A 100 9.77 5.43 17.60
N ALA A 101 10.65 4.51 17.97
CA ALA A 101 10.47 3.59 19.10
C ALA A 101 9.22 2.71 18.96
N LEU A 102 8.90 2.34 17.72
CA LEU A 102 7.85 1.40 17.36
C LEU A 102 8.52 0.07 17.00
N GLY A 103 8.74 -0.78 18.00
CA GLY A 103 9.54 -1.99 17.82
C GLY A 103 8.98 -2.96 16.78
N GLU A 104 9.86 -3.49 15.97
CA GLU A 104 9.65 -4.58 15.02
C GLU A 104 10.71 -5.65 15.26
N THR A 105 10.45 -6.88 14.83
CA THR A 105 11.42 -7.97 14.92
C THR A 105 11.81 -8.39 13.50
N PRO A 106 13.10 -8.26 13.10
CA PRO A 106 13.57 -8.79 11.82
C PRO A 106 13.29 -10.30 11.70
N ASN A 107 13.05 -10.78 10.48
CA ASN A 107 12.68 -12.18 10.23
C ASN A 107 11.44 -12.66 11.01
N HIS A 108 10.51 -11.76 11.29
CA HIS A 108 9.19 -12.09 11.83
C HIS A 108 8.13 -11.30 11.06
N TRP A 109 6.89 -11.79 11.10
CA TRP A 109 5.76 -11.03 10.59
C TRP A 109 5.46 -9.83 11.49
N ASN A 110 5.67 -8.64 10.96
CA ASN A 110 5.33 -7.38 11.61
C ASN A 110 4.05 -6.81 11.00
N SER A 111 3.18 -6.30 11.85
CA SER A 111 1.91 -5.68 11.43
C SER A 111 2.04 -4.19 11.60
N VAL A 112 1.73 -3.42 10.55
CA VAL A 112 1.80 -1.97 10.58
C VAL A 112 0.53 -1.37 10.02
N CYS A 113 0.04 -0.32 10.66
CA CYS A 113 -0.97 0.56 10.11
C CYS A 113 -0.49 2.02 10.20
N ALA A 114 -0.84 2.83 9.22
CA ALA A 114 -0.66 4.27 9.24
C ALA A 114 -1.97 4.94 8.81
N SER A 115 -2.33 6.02 9.49
CA SER A 115 -3.49 6.83 9.09
C SER A 115 -3.13 8.30 9.02
N TRP A 116 -3.91 9.05 8.24
CA TRP A 116 -3.86 10.49 8.15
C TRP A 116 -5.23 11.05 7.75
N ASN A 117 -5.55 12.29 8.14
CA ASN A 117 -6.73 13.01 7.64
C ASN A 117 -6.44 14.48 7.35
N SER A 118 -7.05 15.03 6.31
CA SER A 118 -6.86 16.40 5.86
C SER A 118 -7.47 17.44 6.79
N GLN A 119 -8.60 17.14 7.44
CA GLN A 119 -9.33 18.09 8.28
C GLN A 119 -8.45 18.68 9.40
N ASN A 120 -7.69 17.84 10.10
CA ASN A 120 -6.80 18.27 11.17
C ASN A 120 -5.30 18.01 10.88
N GLY A 121 -4.98 17.30 9.79
CA GLY A 121 -3.62 16.96 9.40
C GLY A 121 -2.98 15.88 10.28
N ILE A 122 -3.73 15.17 11.12
CA ILE A 122 -3.15 14.25 12.08
C ILE A 122 -2.84 12.91 11.41
N ALA A 123 -1.57 12.53 11.46
CA ALA A 123 -1.07 11.20 11.18
C ALA A 123 -0.72 10.42 12.46
N GLN A 124 -0.88 9.10 12.40
CA GLN A 124 -0.53 8.17 13.47
C GLN A 124 -0.13 6.81 12.89
N VAL A 125 0.79 6.11 13.57
CA VAL A 125 1.28 4.79 13.17
C VAL A 125 1.07 3.79 14.30
N TRP A 126 0.74 2.56 13.94
CA TRP A 126 0.65 1.41 14.83
C TRP A 126 1.58 0.32 14.32
N VAL A 127 2.32 -0.33 15.21
CA VAL A 127 3.21 -1.45 14.89
C VAL A 127 3.06 -2.52 15.96
N ASN A 128 2.69 -3.73 15.56
CA ASN A 128 2.54 -4.89 16.46
C ASN A 128 1.71 -4.58 17.72
N GLY A 129 0.60 -3.86 17.56
CA GLY A 129 -0.31 -3.47 18.65
C GLY A 129 0.12 -2.22 19.44
N LYS A 130 1.35 -1.72 19.27
CA LYS A 130 1.81 -0.46 19.87
C LYS A 130 1.45 0.72 18.98
N TYR A 131 0.90 1.78 19.54
CA TYR A 131 0.58 3.01 18.82
C TYR A 131 1.60 4.11 19.09
N SER A 132 1.83 4.94 18.09
CA SER A 132 2.68 6.12 18.19
C SER A 132 1.92 7.30 18.83
N THR A 133 2.67 8.36 19.17
CA THR A 133 2.06 9.68 19.31
C THR A 133 1.46 10.15 17.98
N ARG A 134 0.55 11.12 18.03
CA ARG A 134 -0.04 11.78 16.87
C ARG A 134 0.85 12.91 16.40
N LYS A 135 0.99 13.10 15.08
CA LYS A 135 1.80 14.16 14.48
C LYS A 135 1.00 14.89 13.41
N GLY A 136 1.21 16.20 13.29
CA GLY A 136 0.55 17.02 12.28
C GLY A 136 1.36 17.06 10.99
N ILE A 137 0.69 16.85 9.86
CA ILE A 137 1.23 16.97 8.51
C ILE A 137 0.12 17.36 7.52
N SER A 138 0.43 18.29 6.62
CA SER A 138 -0.41 18.66 5.48
C SER A 138 -1.91 18.87 5.76
N LYS A 139 -2.22 19.55 6.86
CA LYS A 139 -3.60 19.95 7.18
C LYS A 139 -4.22 20.77 6.05
N GLY A 140 -5.49 20.49 5.74
CA GLY A 140 -6.32 21.19 4.75
C GLY A 140 -6.00 20.82 3.31
N ARG A 141 -5.18 19.79 3.08
CA ARG A 141 -4.80 19.33 1.76
C ARG A 141 -5.31 17.92 1.57
N ASP A 142 -6.10 17.68 0.52
CA ASP A 142 -6.58 16.35 0.17
C ASP A 142 -5.57 15.62 -0.74
N ILE A 143 -5.73 14.31 -0.89
CA ILE A 143 -5.02 13.53 -1.92
C ILE A 143 -5.91 13.48 -3.15
N SER A 144 -5.57 14.24 -4.19
CA SER A 144 -6.37 14.40 -5.41
C SER A 144 -5.64 13.88 -6.64
N GLY A 145 -6.42 13.45 -7.64
CA GLY A 145 -5.90 12.88 -8.89
C GLY A 145 -6.06 11.37 -8.98
N ALA A 146 -5.73 10.81 -10.15
CA ALA A 146 -5.77 9.37 -10.37
C ALA A 146 -4.68 8.69 -9.52
N PRO A 147 -4.99 7.66 -8.73
CA PRO A 147 -4.02 6.99 -7.88
C PRO A 147 -3.03 6.14 -8.70
N SER A 148 -1.75 6.16 -8.31
CA SER A 148 -0.76 5.13 -8.67
C SER A 148 -0.24 4.51 -7.38
N ILE A 149 -0.71 3.29 -7.08
CA ILE A 149 -0.40 2.59 -5.83
C ILE A 149 0.55 1.44 -6.12
N ILE A 150 1.72 1.48 -5.49
CA ILE A 150 2.82 0.55 -5.73
C ILE A 150 3.30 -0.09 -4.42
N LEU A 151 3.53 -1.39 -4.48
CA LEU A 151 4.28 -2.17 -3.49
C LEU A 151 5.62 -2.59 -4.07
N GLY A 152 6.63 -2.74 -3.22
CA GLY A 152 7.97 -3.15 -3.63
C GLY A 152 8.94 -1.99 -3.86
N GLN A 153 8.41 -0.81 -4.24
CA GLN A 153 9.21 0.35 -4.63
C GLN A 153 8.65 1.65 -4.04
N GLU A 154 9.52 2.65 -3.99
CA GLU A 154 9.21 4.06 -3.69
C GLU A 154 9.16 4.82 -5.02
N GLN A 155 8.19 5.71 -5.22
CA GLN A 155 7.90 6.37 -6.50
C GLN A 155 8.46 7.80 -6.51
N ASP A 156 9.56 8.10 -7.21
CA ASP A 156 10.00 9.51 -7.43
C ASP A 156 9.24 10.22 -8.58
N SER A 157 8.31 9.53 -9.20
CA SER A 157 7.36 10.08 -10.16
C SER A 157 6.10 9.22 -10.25
N TYR A 158 5.05 9.76 -10.85
CA TYR A 158 3.81 9.02 -11.07
C TYR A 158 4.04 7.69 -11.80
N GLY A 159 3.98 6.58 -11.07
CA GLY A 159 4.15 5.22 -11.57
C GLY A 159 5.59 4.76 -11.85
N GLY A 160 6.62 5.49 -11.41
CA GLY A 160 8.00 5.12 -11.76
C GLY A 160 9.10 5.95 -11.11
N LYS A 161 10.31 5.89 -11.70
CA LYS A 161 11.58 6.39 -11.14
C LYS A 161 11.86 5.78 -9.76
N PHE A 162 12.02 4.47 -9.76
CA PHE A 162 12.33 3.73 -8.54
C PHE A 162 13.84 3.82 -8.24
N ASP A 163 14.20 3.93 -6.96
CA ASP A 163 15.58 3.74 -6.49
C ASP A 163 15.70 2.38 -5.80
N LYS A 164 16.63 1.57 -6.31
CA LYS A 164 16.99 0.26 -5.76
C LYS A 164 17.29 0.32 -4.26
N ALA A 165 17.90 1.41 -3.77
CA ALA A 165 18.25 1.57 -2.36
C ALA A 165 17.02 1.70 -1.43
N GLN A 166 15.86 2.07 -1.99
CA GLN A 166 14.59 2.23 -1.28
C GLN A 166 13.66 1.01 -1.44
N SER A 167 14.07 -0.01 -2.20
CA SER A 167 13.22 -1.15 -2.53
C SER A 167 12.87 -1.99 -1.29
N PHE A 168 11.67 -2.56 -1.30
CA PHE A 168 11.32 -3.63 -0.37
C PHE A 168 11.95 -4.96 -0.83
N VAL A 169 12.39 -5.76 0.13
CA VAL A 169 12.86 -7.13 -0.06
C VAL A 169 12.29 -7.93 1.11
N GLY A 170 11.63 -9.04 0.81
CA GLY A 170 10.90 -9.83 1.79
C GLY A 170 9.48 -10.16 1.33
N MET A 171 8.57 -10.33 2.29
CA MET A 171 7.20 -10.79 2.05
C MET A 171 6.16 -9.76 2.56
N LEU A 172 5.11 -9.52 1.78
CA LEU A 172 3.97 -8.65 2.12
C LEU A 172 2.65 -9.42 2.07
N THR A 173 1.76 -9.19 3.03
CA THR A 173 0.41 -9.79 3.05
C THR A 173 -0.60 -8.92 3.81
N ASP A 174 -1.88 -9.30 3.74
CA ASP A 174 -2.99 -8.71 4.49
C ASP A 174 -3.13 -7.19 4.27
N ILE A 175 -2.96 -6.77 3.00
CA ILE A 175 -2.86 -5.36 2.62
C ILE A 175 -4.25 -4.78 2.41
N HIS A 176 -4.56 -3.73 3.16
CA HIS A 176 -5.82 -3.03 3.11
C HIS A 176 -5.65 -1.52 3.15
N MET A 177 -6.53 -0.82 2.44
CA MET A 177 -6.62 0.63 2.46
C MET A 177 -8.07 1.08 2.61
N TRP A 178 -8.27 2.06 3.47
CA TRP A 178 -9.55 2.76 3.66
C TRP A 178 -9.41 4.24 3.34
N ASP A 179 -10.50 4.84 2.87
CA ASP A 179 -10.67 6.28 2.65
C ASP A 179 -11.08 7.05 3.93
N SER A 180 -10.82 6.46 5.10
CA SER A 180 -11.20 6.99 6.40
C SER A 180 -10.16 6.66 7.46
N VAL A 181 -10.19 7.38 8.58
CA VAL A 181 -9.39 7.01 9.76
C VAL A 181 -10.14 5.94 10.53
N LEU A 182 -9.56 4.74 10.64
CA LEU A 182 -10.18 3.64 11.36
C LEU A 182 -10.27 3.92 12.87
N PRO A 183 -11.34 3.47 13.55
CA PRO A 183 -11.38 3.45 15.00
C PRO A 183 -10.26 2.59 15.59
N GLN A 184 -9.79 2.96 16.79
CA GLN A 184 -8.72 2.21 17.47
C GLN A 184 -9.09 0.73 17.69
N SER A 185 -10.37 0.41 17.89
CA SER A 185 -10.84 -0.98 18.02
C SER A 185 -10.61 -1.79 16.74
N GLU A 186 -10.87 -1.22 15.57
CA GLU A 186 -10.66 -1.90 14.28
C GLU A 186 -9.18 -2.11 13.97
N ILE A 187 -8.34 -1.12 14.33
CA ILE A 187 -6.89 -1.26 14.23
C ILE A 187 -6.40 -2.34 15.20
N ALA A 188 -6.94 -2.41 16.41
CA ALA A 188 -6.60 -3.44 17.38
C ALA A 188 -6.98 -4.86 16.87
N LEU A 189 -8.13 -5.03 16.22
CA LEU A 189 -8.50 -6.30 15.59
C LEU A 189 -7.46 -6.71 14.54
N TYR A 190 -7.08 -5.77 13.65
CA TYR A 190 -6.05 -6.00 12.65
C TYR A 190 -4.71 -6.39 13.28
N MET A 191 -4.24 -5.63 14.28
CA MET A 191 -2.96 -5.90 14.95
C MET A 191 -2.91 -7.29 15.60
N ASN A 192 -4.05 -7.80 16.07
CA ASN A 192 -4.16 -9.11 16.72
C ASN A 192 -4.54 -10.26 15.76
N ARG A 193 -4.53 -10.03 14.43
CA ARG A 193 -4.94 -11.02 13.42
C ARG A 193 -6.36 -11.54 13.63
N ILE A 194 -7.23 -10.72 14.22
CA ILE A 194 -8.64 -11.05 14.41
C ILE A 194 -9.37 -10.61 13.14
N PRO A 195 -10.17 -11.49 12.50
CA PRO A 195 -10.92 -11.14 11.31
C PRO A 195 -11.76 -9.88 11.51
N GLN A 196 -11.51 -8.86 10.68
CA GLN A 196 -12.34 -7.67 10.63
C GLN A 196 -13.66 -7.99 9.95
N LYS A 197 -14.74 -7.28 10.34
CA LYS A 197 -16.07 -7.43 9.71
C LYS A 197 -16.05 -7.04 8.24
N THR A 198 -15.22 -6.07 7.87
CA THR A 198 -15.10 -5.53 6.52
C THR A 198 -13.63 -5.30 6.20
N GLY A 199 -13.21 -5.64 4.98
CA GLY A 199 -11.90 -5.25 4.47
C GLY A 199 -11.84 -3.76 4.09
N GLY A 200 -10.68 -3.32 3.60
CA GLY A 200 -10.50 -2.01 3.00
C GLY A 200 -11.50 -1.72 1.88
N ASN A 201 -12.02 -0.49 1.82
CA ASN A 201 -12.94 -0.04 0.77
C ASN A 201 -12.23 0.65 -0.41
N VAL A 202 -10.91 0.85 -0.32
CA VAL A 202 -10.06 1.34 -1.43
C VAL A 202 -9.21 0.19 -1.98
N ILE A 203 -8.49 -0.51 -1.09
CA ILE A 203 -7.73 -1.73 -1.39
C ILE A 203 -8.20 -2.83 -0.44
N ASN A 204 -8.54 -3.99 -0.99
CA ASN A 204 -9.02 -5.13 -0.21
C ASN A 204 -8.25 -6.41 -0.57
N TRP A 205 -7.44 -6.92 0.36
CA TRP A 205 -6.70 -8.18 0.18
C TRP A 205 -7.55 -9.37 -0.24
N LYS A 206 -8.83 -9.40 0.16
CA LYS A 206 -9.78 -10.48 -0.15
C LYS A 206 -10.48 -10.33 -1.50
N ALA A 207 -10.24 -9.22 -2.18
CA ALA A 207 -10.82 -8.90 -3.48
C ALA A 207 -9.89 -7.90 -4.19
N LEU A 208 -8.65 -8.34 -4.45
CA LEU A 208 -7.58 -7.49 -4.94
C LEU A 208 -7.50 -7.54 -6.46
N ASP A 209 -7.45 -6.37 -7.10
CA ASP A 209 -7.04 -6.21 -8.49
C ASP A 209 -5.60 -5.66 -8.52
N PHE A 210 -4.71 -6.36 -9.22
CA PHE A 210 -3.29 -6.03 -9.22
C PHE A 210 -2.57 -6.52 -10.47
N THR A 211 -1.44 -5.88 -10.78
CA THR A 211 -0.50 -6.32 -11.81
C THR A 211 0.90 -6.44 -11.21
N MET A 212 1.58 -7.56 -11.47
CA MET A 212 2.98 -7.74 -11.07
C MET A 212 3.92 -7.38 -12.22
N LYS A 213 5.06 -6.78 -11.88
CA LYS A 213 6.16 -6.44 -12.79
C LYS A 213 7.48 -6.87 -12.16
N GLY A 214 8.42 -7.34 -12.99
CA GLY A 214 9.70 -7.86 -12.51
C GLY A 214 9.55 -9.16 -11.71
N TYR A 215 10.52 -9.45 -10.84
CA TYR A 215 10.56 -10.68 -10.06
C TYR A 215 9.75 -10.56 -8.77
N VAL A 216 8.46 -10.86 -8.87
CA VAL A 216 7.52 -10.94 -7.73
C VAL A 216 6.78 -12.27 -7.81
N ILE A 217 6.64 -12.94 -6.67
CA ILE A 217 5.94 -14.23 -6.55
C ILE A 217 4.68 -14.04 -5.70
N VAL A 218 3.59 -14.69 -6.09
CA VAL A 218 2.43 -14.93 -5.21
C VAL A 218 2.53 -16.37 -4.71
N GLU A 219 2.61 -16.56 -3.41
CA GLU A 219 2.70 -17.87 -2.77
C GLU A 219 1.89 -17.92 -1.47
N ASP A 220 1.72 -19.12 -0.93
CA ASP A 220 1.00 -19.32 0.33
C ASP A 220 1.86 -18.87 1.53
N GLN A 221 1.22 -18.30 2.56
CA GLN A 221 1.86 -17.80 3.78
C GLN A 221 2.27 -18.91 4.76
#